data_AF-A0A378VWK3-F1
#
_entry.id   AF-A0A378VWK3-F1
#
_cell.length_a   1.000
_cell.length_b   1.000
_cell.length_c   1.000
_cell.angle_alpha   90.00
_cell.angle_beta   90.00
_cell.angle_gamma   90.00
#
_symmetry.space_group_name_H-M   'P 1'
#
loop_
_entity.id
_entity.type
_entity.pdbx_description
1 polymer ?
#
loop_
_entity_poly.entity_id
_entity_poly.type
_entity_poly.pdbx_seq_one_letter_code
_entity_poly.pdbx_strand_id
1 'polypeptide(L)'
;MFHKAVDHIYKDPELNKAISELEYMARYDAVTQDLKDLGEEPYKFDKELPHETGNKAVGWLYCAEGSNLGAAFCSNTRKSWITPANTARATSLRIRTGAANTGAPSSST
;
A
#
# COMPACT_ATOMS: atom_id res chain seq x y z
N MET A 1 2.31 3.07 6.59
CA MET A 1 2.60 2.91 5.16
C MET A 1 4.00 2.31 5.04
N PHE A 2 4.14 1.09 4.52
CA PHE A 2 5.39 0.32 4.57
C PHE A 2 6.54 0.96 3.77
N HIS A 3 6.29 1.42 2.54
CA HIS A 3 7.31 2.09 1.72
C HIS A 3 7.81 3.40 2.34
N LYS A 4 7.00 4.07 3.18
CA LYS A 4 7.44 5.23 3.95
C LYS A 4 8.45 4.88 5.05
N ALA A 5 8.35 3.69 5.65
CA ALA A 5 9.24 3.25 6.73
C ALA A 5 10.61 2.81 6.23
N VAL A 6 10.74 2.46 4.94
CA VAL A 6 12.01 2.05 4.32
C VAL A 6 12.64 3.14 3.46
N ASP A 7 11.96 4.28 3.26
CA ASP A 7 12.42 5.37 2.38
C ASP A 7 13.80 5.93 2.79
N HIS A 8 14.07 6.02 4.10
CA HIS A 8 15.38 6.47 4.59
C HIS A 8 16.51 5.48 4.26
N ILE A 9 16.20 4.19 4.13
CA ILE A 9 17.17 3.14 3.79
C ILE A 9 17.56 3.24 2.31
N TYR A 10 16.60 3.53 1.43
CA TYR A 10 16.86 3.75 0.00
C TYR A 10 17.72 5.00 -0.25
N LYS A 11 17.62 6.00 0.62
CA LYS A 11 18.39 7.25 0.54
C LYS A 11 19.68 7.23 1.37
N ASP A 12 20.05 6.08 1.91
CA ASP A 12 21.25 5.95 2.74
C ASP A 12 22.52 6.12 1.88
N PRO A 13 23.43 7.06 2.22
CA PRO A 13 24.62 7.32 1.41
C PRO A 13 25.65 6.18 1.40
N GLU A 14 25.70 5.34 2.42
CA GLU A 14 26.63 4.19 2.46
C GLU A 14 26.11 3.07 1.57
N LEU A 15 24.79 2.83 1.59
CA LEU A 15 24.15 1.85 0.72
C LEU A 15 24.18 2.29 -0.75
N ASN A 16 23.97 3.57 -1.06
CA ASN A 16 24.04 4.09 -2.44
C ASN A 16 25.46 4.04 -3.02
N LYS A 17 26.51 3.98 -2.19
CA LYS A 17 27.88 3.69 -2.66
C LYS A 17 28.08 2.23 -3.05
N ALA A 18 27.42 1.31 -2.35
CA ALA A 18 27.52 -0.12 -2.60
C ALA A 18 26.58 -0.60 -3.71
N ILE A 19 25.40 0.00 -3.82
CA ILE A 19 24.35 -0.30 -4.79
C ILE A 19 24.05 1.00 -5.54
N SER A 20 24.60 1.11 -6.76
CA SER A 20 24.33 2.25 -7.63
C SER A 20 22.85 2.37 -7.94
N GLU A 21 22.32 3.60 -7.97
CA GLU A 21 20.93 3.91 -8.31
C GLU A 21 19.88 3.38 -7.32
N LEU A 22 20.29 2.98 -6.10
CA LEU A 22 19.39 2.45 -5.09
C LEU A 22 18.26 3.43 -4.75
N GLU A 23 18.55 4.72 -4.63
CA GLU A 23 17.54 5.76 -4.34
C GLU A 23 16.36 5.76 -5.32
N TYR A 24 16.59 5.46 -6.60
CA TYR A 24 15.56 5.46 -7.63
C TYR A 24 14.66 4.22 -7.60
N MET A 25 15.04 3.19 -6.84
CA MET A 25 14.24 1.98 -6.65
C MET A 25 13.12 2.18 -5.62
N ALA A 26 13.15 3.28 -4.87
CA ALA A 26 12.13 3.61 -3.88
C ALA A 26 10.74 3.73 -4.54
N ARG A 27 9.75 3.02 -3.97
CA ARG A 27 8.38 2.98 -4.50
C ARG A 27 7.37 3.86 -3.78
N TYR A 28 7.81 4.63 -2.79
CA TYR A 28 6.90 5.43 -1.98
C TYR A 28 6.08 6.43 -2.83
N ASP A 29 6.71 7.08 -3.80
CA ASP A 29 6.07 8.05 -4.68
C ASP A 29 5.03 7.39 -5.60
N ALA A 30 5.35 6.24 -6.19
CA ALA A 30 4.43 5.47 -7.03
C ALA A 30 3.18 5.04 -6.25
N VAL A 31 3.34 4.56 -5.01
CA VAL A 31 2.18 4.17 -4.19
C VAL A 31 1.35 5.38 -3.76
N THR A 32 1.99 6.53 -3.53
CA THR A 32 1.26 7.77 -3.24
C THR A 32 0.46 8.25 -4.45
N GLN A 33 0.98 8.06 -5.67
CA GLN A 33 0.23 8.31 -6.90
C GLN A 33 -0.93 7.34 -7.09
N ASP A 34 -0.72 6.04 -6.86
CA ASP A 34 -1.79 5.02 -6.91
C ASP A 34 -2.95 5.38 -5.96
N LEU A 35 -2.65 5.91 -4.76
CA LEU A 35 -3.68 6.37 -3.82
C LEU A 35 -4.46 7.58 -4.36
N LYS A 36 -3.77 8.55 -4.98
CA LYS A 36 -4.42 9.69 -5.63
C LYS A 36 -5.33 9.26 -6.77
N ASP A 37 -4.90 8.30 -7.58
CA ASP A 37 -5.68 7.77 -8.71
C ASP A 37 -6.95 7.06 -8.23
N LEU A 38 -6.93 6.48 -7.03
CA LEU A 38 -8.10 5.89 -6.37
C LEU A 38 -9.01 6.92 -5.69
N GLY A 39 -8.61 8.19 -5.64
CA GLY A 39 -9.33 9.25 -4.95
C GLY A 39 -9.33 9.10 -3.42
N GLU A 40 -8.36 8.36 -2.86
CA GLU A 40 -8.22 8.17 -1.43
C GLU A 40 -7.06 9.04 -0.89
N GLU A 41 -7.28 9.66 0.27
CA GLU A 41 -6.24 10.45 0.94
C GLU A 41 -5.12 9.55 1.47
N PRO A 42 -3.84 10.00 1.45
CA PRO A 42 -2.73 9.22 1.96
C PRO A 42 -2.96 8.80 3.40
N TYR A 43 -3.06 7.49 3.64
CA TYR A 43 -3.28 6.97 4.98
C TYR A 43 -2.13 7.38 5.92
N LYS A 44 -2.47 8.21 6.92
CA LYS A 44 -1.55 8.62 7.96
C LYS A 44 -1.49 7.52 9.01
N PHE A 45 -0.30 6.95 9.17
CA PHE A 45 -0.07 5.98 10.23
C PHE A 45 0.20 6.74 11.53
N ASP A 46 -0.63 6.50 12.55
CA ASP A 46 -0.60 7.27 13.81
C ASP A 46 0.52 6.85 14.77
N LYS A 47 1.21 5.75 14.47
CA LYS A 47 2.33 5.25 15.28
C LYS A 47 3.67 5.63 14.65
N GLU A 48 4.70 5.68 15.50
CA GLU A 48 6.07 5.87 15.04
C GLU A 48 6.46 4.76 14.06
N LEU A 49 7.01 5.15 12.93
CA LEU A 49 7.46 4.20 11.93
C LEU A 49 8.81 3.62 12.38
N PRO A 50 9.03 2.31 12.20
CA PRO A 50 10.31 1.71 12.51
C PRO A 50 11.41 2.36 11.66
N HIS A 51 12.52 2.72 12.31
CA HIS A 51 13.69 3.34 11.69
C HIS A 51 14.93 2.47 11.94
N GLU A 52 15.04 1.41 11.15
CA GLU A 52 16.14 0.45 11.29
C GLU A 52 17.40 0.95 10.59
N THR A 53 18.57 0.60 11.15
CA THR A 53 19.89 1.01 10.66
C THR A 53 20.86 -0.18 10.55
N GLY A 54 21.97 0.00 9.83
CA GLY A 54 23.01 -1.03 9.66
C GLY A 54 22.50 -2.32 9.02
N ASN A 55 22.99 -3.47 9.49
CA ASN A 55 22.66 -4.79 8.89
C ASN A 55 21.16 -5.11 8.93
N LYS A 56 20.42 -4.58 9.92
CA LYS A 56 18.97 -4.77 9.97
C LYS A 56 18.27 -4.00 8.85
N ALA A 57 18.74 -2.81 8.50
CA ALA A 57 18.20 -2.03 7.39
C ALA A 57 18.32 -2.78 6.05
N VAL A 58 19.43 -3.51 5.83
CA VAL A 58 19.59 -4.38 4.65
C VAL A 58 18.53 -5.49 4.60
N GLY A 59 18.17 -6.08 5.75
CA GLY A 59 17.08 -7.05 5.83
C GLY A 59 15.71 -6.45 5.47
N TRP A 60 15.45 -5.21 5.86
CA TRP A 60 14.23 -4.48 5.47
C TRP A 60 14.22 -4.15 3.98
N LEU A 61 15.37 -3.77 3.42
CA LEU A 61 15.54 -3.53 1.99
C LEU A 61 15.27 -4.81 1.17
N TYR A 62 15.78 -5.97 1.61
CA TYR A 62 15.50 -7.26 0.99
C TYR A 62 13.99 -7.58 0.95
N CYS A 63 13.29 -7.38 2.07
CA CYS A 63 11.83 -7.58 2.12
C CYS A 63 11.08 -6.61 1.19
N ALA A 64 11.50 -5.35 1.12
CA ALA A 64 10.90 -4.35 0.25
C ALA A 64 11.06 -4.70 -1.22
N GLU A 65 12.27 -5.08 -1.66
CA GLU A 65 12.49 -5.50 -3.05
C GLU A 65 11.83 -6.84 -3.39
N GLY A 66 11.79 -7.78 -2.45
CA GLY A 66 11.03 -9.02 -2.61
C GLY A 66 9.53 -8.76 -2.84
N SER A 67 8.96 -7.77 -2.16
CA SER A 67 7.56 -7.36 -2.38
C SER A 67 7.32 -6.81 -3.78
N ASN A 68 8.30 -6.11 -4.38
CA ASN A 68 8.22 -5.60 -5.74
C ASN A 68 8.17 -6.73 -6.78
N LEU A 69 8.99 -7.77 -6.59
CA LEU A 69 8.98 -8.97 -7.43
C LEU A 69 7.64 -9.71 -7.35
N GLY A 70 7.11 -9.91 -6.13
CA GLY A 70 5.78 -10.50 -5.94
C GLY A 70 4.64 -9.64 -6.52
N ALA A 71 4.78 -8.31 -6.46
CA ALA A 71 3.80 -7.38 -7.03
C ALA A 71 3.73 -7.46 -8.56
N ALA A 72 4.78 -7.87 -9.26
CA ALA A 72 4.73 -8.08 -10.71
C ALA A 72 3.70 -9.18 -11.08
N PHE A 73 3.66 -10.26 -10.29
CA PHE A 73 2.65 -11.30 -10.43
C PHE A 73 1.24 -10.80 -10.04
N CYS A 74 1.12 -10.15 -8.88
CA CYS A 74 -0.16 -9.61 -8.40
C CYS A 74 -0.77 -8.57 -9.38
N SER A 75 0.07 -7.77 -10.03
CA SER A 75 -0.35 -6.77 -11.01
C SER A 75 -1.01 -7.38 -12.24
N ASN A 76 -0.53 -8.55 -12.70
CA ASN A 76 -1.16 -9.27 -13.80
C ASN A 76 -2.58 -9.74 -13.45
N THR A 77 -2.74 -10.34 -12.27
CA THR A 77 -4.07 -10.76 -11.77
C THR A 77 -4.99 -9.57 -11.56
N ARG A 78 -4.50 -8.45 -11.01
CA ARG A 78 -5.27 -7.21 -10.81
C ARG A 78 -5.84 -6.69 -12.13
N LYS A 79 -5.01 -6.57 -13.18
CA LYS A 79 -5.43 -6.10 -14.51
C LYS A 79 -6.52 -7.00 -15.12
N SER A 80 -6.40 -8.32 -14.94
CA SER A 80 -7.42 -9.28 -15.39
C SER A 80 -8.72 -9.17 -14.58
N TRP A 81 -8.63 -8.83 -13.28
CA TRP A 81 -9.79 -8.71 -12.40
C TRP A 81 -10.56 -7.39 -12.51
N ILE A 82 -9.90 -6.28 -12.81
CA ILE A 82 -10.56 -4.98 -13.02
C ILE A 82 -11.23 -4.98 -14.40
N THR A 83 -12.42 -5.57 -14.45
CA THR A 83 -13.34 -5.54 -15.59
C THR A 83 -14.59 -4.73 -15.22
N PRO A 84 -15.32 -4.14 -16.19
CA PRO A 84 -16.55 -3.41 -15.90
C PRO A 84 -17.56 -4.23 -15.05
N ALA A 85 -17.65 -5.54 -15.29
CA ALA A 85 -18.52 -6.45 -14.55
C ALA A 85 -18.09 -6.62 -13.07
N ASN A 86 -16.78 -6.78 -12.82
CA ASN A 86 -16.25 -6.94 -11.47
C ASN A 86 -16.24 -5.62 -10.70
N THR A 87 -15.97 -4.50 -11.38
CA THR A 87 -16.06 -3.14 -10.81
C THR A 87 -17.49 -2.83 -10.37
N ALA A 88 -18.49 -3.12 -11.20
CA ALA A 88 -19.91 -2.92 -10.84
C ALA A 88 -20.33 -3.77 -9.62
N ARG A 89 -19.82 -5.01 -9.53
CA ARG A 89 -20.08 -5.90 -8.39
C ARG A 89 -19.44 -5.40 -7.08
N ALA A 90 -18.23 -4.83 -7.15
CA ALA A 90 -17.56 -4.22 -5.99
C ALA A 90 -18.31 -2.98 -5.48
N THR A 91 -18.81 -2.13 -6.39
CA THR A 91 -19.63 -0.95 -6.04
C THR A 91 -20.96 -1.35 -5.40
N SER A 92 -21.65 -2.37 -5.96
CA SER A 92 -22.91 -2.88 -5.39
C SER A 92 -22.72 -3.48 -3.99
N LEU A 93 -21.56 -4.06 -3.69
CA LEU A 93 -21.24 -4.60 -2.36
C LEU A 93 -21.04 -3.46 -1.34
N ARG A 94 -20.30 -2.39 -1.67
CA ARG A 94 -20.14 -1.20 -0.80
C ARG A 94 -21.50 -0.55 -0.46
N ILE A 95 -22.42 -0.48 -1.42
CA ILE A 95 -23.75 0.11 -1.20
C ILE A 95 -24.60 -0.73 -0.23
N ARG A 96 -24.53 -2.07 -0.30
CA ARG A 96 -25.30 -2.95 0.61
C ARG A 96 -24.79 -2.91 2.05
N THR A 97 -23.47 -2.78 2.24
CA THR A 97 -22.90 -2.74 3.60
C THR A 97 -23.18 -1.40 4.31
N GLY A 98 -23.41 -0.31 3.57
CA GLY A 98 -23.80 0.99 4.12
C GLY A 98 -25.28 1.11 4.51
N ALA A 99 -26.15 0.19 4.08
CA ALA A 99 -27.59 0.26 4.34
C ALA A 99 -28.05 -0.49 5.62
N ALA A 100 -27.15 -1.19 6.32
CA ALA A 100 -27.52 -2.05 7.44
C ALA A 100 -27.63 -1.36 8.81
N ASN A 101 -27.51 -0.02 8.90
CA ASN A 101 -27.57 0.69 10.19
C ASN A 101 -28.51 1.91 10.21
N THR A 102 -29.75 1.75 9.72
CA THR A 102 -30.84 2.66 10.08
C THR A 102 -31.92 1.87 10.83
N GLY A 103 -32.31 2.42 11.99
CA GLY A 103 -32.85 1.68 13.12
C GLY A 103 -34.16 0.92 12.88
N ALA A 104 -34.27 -0.23 13.55
CA ALA A 104 -35.55 -0.86 13.84
C ALA A 104 -36.12 -0.25 15.14
N PRO A 105 -37.38 0.24 15.17
CA PRO A 105 -37.99 0.69 16.42
C PRO A 105 -38.37 -0.54 17.27
N SER A 106 -37.99 -0.51 18.55
CA SER A 106 -38.40 -1.50 19.54
C SER A 106 -39.89 -1.33 19.85
N SER A 107 -40.73 -2.27 19.44
CA SER A 107 -42.10 -2.39 19.94
C SER A 107 -42.12 -3.23 21.21
N SER A 108 -42.20 -2.56 22.36
CA SER A 108 -42.55 -3.14 23.64
C SER A 108 -44.06 -2.99 23.88
N THR A 109 -44.78 -4.11 23.87
CA THR A 109 -46.03 -4.29 24.63
C THR A 109 -46.15 -5.76 25.03
#